data_AF-A0A7K0P485-F1
#
_entry.id   AF-A0A7K0P485-F1
#
_cell.length_a   1.000
_cell.length_b   1.000
_cell.length_c   1.000
_cell.angle_alpha   90.00
_cell.angle_beta   90.00
_cell.angle_gamma   90.00
#
_symmetry.space_group_name_H-M   'P 1'
#
loop_
_entity.id
_entity.type
_entity.pdbx_description
1 polymer ?
#
loop_
_entity_poly.entity_id
_entity_poly.type
_entity_poly.pdbx_seq_one_letter_code
_entity_poly.pdbx_strand_id
1 'polypeptide(L)' 'SKTVAGFWLAHCFGNPALLNEPLAELFSLVASGAITPVIGETFALTDARAAHVAMLARQTTGKVVLDPTR' A
#
# COMPACT_ATOMS: atom_id res chain seq x y z
N SER A 1 20.54 26.65 5.06
CA SER A 1 20.74 25.26 5.55
C SER A 1 20.23 24.30 4.49
N LYS A 2 20.90 23.17 4.25
CA LYS A 2 20.42 22.11 3.33
C LYS A 2 20.40 20.78 4.08
N THR A 3 19.33 19.99 3.90
CA THR A 3 19.13 18.70 4.57
C THR A 3 18.79 17.62 3.55
N VAL A 4 19.27 16.41 3.80
CA VAL A 4 18.81 15.17 3.16
C VAL A 4 18.10 14.34 4.23
N ALA A 5 16.88 13.89 3.95
CA ALA A 5 16.08 13.08 4.88
C ALA A 5 15.55 11.83 4.18
N GLY A 6 15.46 10.72 4.92
CA GLY A 6 14.81 9.48 4.48
C GLY A 6 13.50 9.27 5.23
N PHE A 7 12.53 8.63 4.59
CA PHE A 7 11.27 8.24 5.20
C PHE A 7 11.06 6.74 5.05
N TRP A 8 10.75 6.08 6.16
CA TRP A 8 10.31 4.70 6.17
C TRP A 8 9.12 4.56 7.10
N LEU A 9 7.97 4.16 6.55
CA LEU A 9 6.70 4.07 7.26
C LEU A 9 6.79 3.22 8.53
N ALA A 10 7.64 2.18 8.56
CA ALA A 10 7.78 1.31 9.71
C ALA A 10 8.23 2.06 10.99
N HIS A 11 8.96 3.18 10.85
CA HIS A 11 9.32 4.02 11.98
C HIS A 11 8.11 4.65 12.68
N CYS A 12 6.99 4.81 11.96
CA CYS A 12 5.76 5.37 12.52
C CYS A 12 4.98 4.34 13.35
N PHE A 13 5.20 3.03 13.17
CA PHE A 13 4.45 2.00 13.92
C PHE A 13 4.72 2.03 15.44
N GLY A 14 5.89 2.52 15.87
CA GLY A 14 6.22 2.69 17.29
C GLY A 14 5.60 3.93 17.93
N ASN A 15 4.99 4.83 17.16
CA ASN A 15 4.33 6.04 17.65
C ASN A 15 2.99 6.25 16.93
N PRO A 16 1.88 5.76 17.51
CA PRO A 16 0.55 5.84 16.91
C PRO A 16 0.11 7.24 16.50
N ALA A 17 0.58 8.29 17.19
CA ALA A 17 0.24 9.67 16.84
C ALA A 17 0.73 10.06 15.43
N LEU A 18 1.81 9.45 14.94
CA LEU A 18 2.32 9.69 13.58
C LEU A 18 1.48 9.03 12.48
N LEU A 19 0.53 8.16 12.84
CA LEU A 19 -0.32 7.43 11.89
C LEU A 19 -1.77 7.87 11.96
N ASN A 20 -2.28 8.16 13.16
CA ASN A 20 -3.72 8.38 13.38
C ASN A 20 -4.29 9.51 12.51
N GLU A 21 -3.69 10.70 12.57
CA GLU A 21 -4.18 11.87 11.82
C GLU A 21 -4.00 11.70 10.30
N PRO A 22 -2.82 11.30 9.78
CA PRO A 22 -2.66 11.04 8.34
C PRO A 22 -3.58 9.96 7.79
N LEU A 23 -3.84 8.88 8.55
CA LEU A 23 -4.76 7.83 8.12
C LEU A 23 -6.21 8.30 8.10
N ALA A 24 -6.63 9.09 9.09
CA ALA A 24 -7.99 9.64 9.13
C ALA A 24 -8.24 10.55 7.90
N GLU A 25 -7.28 11.39 7.55
CA GLU A 25 -7.35 12.22 6.34
C GLU A 25 -7.39 11.36 5.07
N LEU A 26 -6.48 10.38 4.94
CA LEU A 26 -6.45 9.46 3.80
C LEU A 26 -7.80 8.77 3.59
N PHE A 27 -8.42 8.26 4.66
CA PHE A 27 -9.73 7.61 4.56
C PHE A 27 -10.85 8.58 4.18
N SER A 28 -10.80 9.83 4.65
CA SER A 28 -11.75 10.88 4.22
C SER A 28 -11.62 11.18 2.72
N LEU A 29 -10.39 11.24 2.20
CA LEU A 29 -10.12 11.45 0.78
C LEU A 29 -10.59 10.28 -0.08
N VAL A 30 -10.46 9.05 0.42
CA VAL A 30 -11.00 7.86 -0.24
C VAL A 30 -12.53 7.86 -0.22
N ALA A 31 -13.14 8.19 0.92
CA ALA A 31 -14.60 8.23 1.08
C ALA A 31 -15.25 9.32 0.20
N SER A 32 -14.57 10.45 -0.01
CA SER A 32 -15.04 11.51 -0.90
C SER A 32 -14.80 11.24 -2.38
N GLY A 33 -14.05 10.19 -2.73
CA GLY A 33 -13.66 9.86 -4.11
C GLY A 33 -12.52 10.72 -4.66
N ALA A 34 -11.96 11.64 -3.87
CA ALA A 34 -10.79 12.42 -4.26
C ALA A 34 -9.55 11.54 -4.48
N ILE A 35 -9.47 10.41 -3.77
CA ILE A 35 -8.46 9.36 -3.97
C ILE A 35 -9.18 8.04 -4.27
N THR A 36 -8.77 7.35 -5.34
CA THR A 36 -9.27 6.00 -5.66
C THR A 36 -8.11 5.01 -5.67
N PRO A 37 -8.11 3.97 -4.81
CA PRO A 37 -7.11 2.91 -4.87
C PRO A 37 -7.18 2.16 -6.21
N VAL A 38 -6.02 1.97 -6.85
CA VAL A 38 -5.91 1.22 -8.11
C VAL A 38 -5.45 -0.21 -7.79
N ILE A 39 -6.36 -1.17 -7.93
CA ILE A 39 -6.01 -2.60 -7.88
C ILE A 39 -5.56 -3.01 -9.27
N GLY A 40 -4.30 -3.40 -9.39
CA GLY A 40 -3.72 -3.87 -10.65
C GLY A 40 -4.10 -5.31 -10.95
N GLU A 41 -3.81 -6.19 -9.98
CA GLU A 41 -3.97 -7.63 -10.14
C GLU A 41 -4.42 -8.25 -8.81
N THR A 42 -5.26 -9.28 -8.92
CA THR A 42 -5.74 -10.09 -7.78
C THR A 42 -5.40 -11.55 -8.04
N PHE A 43 -4.54 -12.11 -7.18
CA PHE A 43 -4.15 -13.52 -7.21
C PHE A 43 -4.91 -14.30 -6.13
N ALA A 44 -5.14 -15.60 -6.34
CA ALA A 44 -5.56 -16.48 -5.25
C ALA A 44 -4.44 -16.57 -4.19
N LEU A 45 -4.78 -16.85 -2.94
CA LEU A 45 -3.76 -17.05 -1.90
C LEU A 45 -2.79 -18.19 -2.23
N THR A 46 -3.29 -19.24 -2.88
CA THR A 46 -2.49 -20.37 -3.38
C THR A 46 -1.42 -19.94 -4.41
N ASP A 47 -1.64 -18.81 -5.09
CA ASP A 47 -0.75 -18.24 -6.11
C ASP A 47 0.19 -17.15 -5.55
N ALA A 48 0.32 -17.01 -4.23
CA ALA A 48 1.15 -15.96 -3.61
C ALA A 48 2.58 -15.90 -4.16
N ARG A 49 3.18 -17.06 -4.49
CA ARG A 49 4.50 -17.11 -5.14
C ARG A 49 4.49 -16.39 -6.49
N ALA A 50 3.48 -16.62 -7.32
CA ALA A 50 3.37 -15.98 -8.64
C ALA A 50 3.20 -14.46 -8.49
N ALA A 51 2.36 -14.02 -7.56
CA ALA A 51 2.17 -12.60 -7.23
C ALA A 51 3.50 -11.92 -6.88
N HIS A 52 4.32 -12.56 -6.03
CA HIS A 52 5.65 -12.06 -5.67
C HIS A 52 6.61 -11.99 -6.86
N VAL A 53 6.63 -13.02 -7.72
CA VAL A 53 7.48 -13.05 -8.92
C VAL A 53 7.11 -11.92 -9.88
N ALA A 54 5.82 -11.71 -10.15
CA ALA A 54 5.34 -10.63 -11.02
C ALA A 54 5.71 -9.24 -10.48
N MET A 55 5.55 -9.03 -9.16
CA MET A 55 5.92 -7.78 -8.50
C MET A 55 7.45 -7.52 -8.57
N LEU A 56 8.27 -8.54 -8.27
CA LEU A 56 9.74 -8.43 -8.36
C LEU A 56 10.21 -8.16 -9.80
N ALA A 57 9.56 -8.78 -10.78
CA ALA A 57 9.83 -8.56 -12.20
C ALA A 57 9.31 -7.20 -12.72
N ARG A 58 8.64 -6.41 -11.87
CA ARG A 58 8.00 -5.13 -12.24
C ARG A 58 7.00 -5.26 -13.39
N GLN A 59 6.27 -6.36 -13.42
CA GLN A 59 5.25 -6.64 -14.45
C GLN A 59 3.86 -6.13 -14.04
N THR A 60 3.70 -5.69 -12.80
CA THR A 60 2.42 -5.24 -12.25
C THR A 60 2.31 -3.71 -12.27
N THR A 61 1.10 -3.19 -12.48
CA THR A 61 0.79 -1.76 -12.36
C THR A 61 -0.33 -1.57 -11.34
N GLY A 62 -0.12 -0.72 -10.33
CA GLY A 62 -1.06 -0.57 -9.21
C GLY A 62 -0.82 -1.57 -8.08
N LYS A 63 -1.81 -1.78 -7.23
CA LYS A 63 -1.70 -2.66 -6.07
C LYS A 63 -1.97 -4.12 -6.46
N VAL A 64 -1.05 -5.01 -6.09
CA VAL A 64 -1.26 -6.45 -6.10
C VAL A 64 -1.93 -6.86 -4.79
N VAL A 65 -3.02 -7.63 -4.89
CA VAL A 65 -3.76 -8.15 -3.72
C VAL A 65 -3.92 -9.67 -3.81
N LEU A 66 -4.04 -10.31 -2.65
CA LEU A 66 -4.34 -11.73 -2.53
C LEU A 66 -5.78 -11.90 -2.02
N ASP A 67 -6.52 -12.77 -2.69
CA ASP A 67 -7.87 -13.17 -2.29
C ASP A 67 -7.82 -14.59 -1.71
N PRO A 68 -8.10 -14.76 -0.40
CA PRO A 68 -8.09 -16.08 0.24
C PRO A 68 -9.31 -16.94 -0.08
N THR A 69 -10.32 -16.39 -0.77
CA THR A 69 -11.55 -17.12 -1.14
C THR A 69 -11.51 -17.74 -2.53
N ARG A 70 -10.47 -17.41 -3.32
CA ARG A 70 -10.21 -17.94 -4.66
C ARG A 70 -9.24 -19.11 -4.67
#